data_AF-A0A1G7H7V7-F1
#
_entry.id   AF-A0A1G7H7V7-F1
#
_cell.length_a   1.000
_cell.length_b   1.000
_cell.length_c   1.000
_cell.angle_alpha   90.00
_cell.angle_beta   90.00
_cell.angle_gamma   90.00
#
_symmetry.space_group_name_H-M   'P 1'
#
loop_
_entity.id
_entity.type
_entity.pdbx_description
1 polymer ?
#
loop_
_entity_poly.entity_id
_entity_poly.type
_entity_poly.pdbx_seq_one_letter_code
_entity_poly.pdbx_strand_id
1 'polypeptide(L)'
;MELLALEGGTGLYARFLMAHLRFLQGEEASGRAYLRKALDEAPLPALPYLAPAGVRLLGKEVLPFLLAARPWAKEPLTQALLALAEGLYREDEEGVAKTLPLLLEEVAEEAMRGLLFLGRPHPLLGELSRRGQELLWAASPSAYFQALGEPRLGGKPLPLRQAELLVLLLARKEGWRGEELALALYGEANGPALRMEVLRLRQRGLAVESRPYRLAQALQADFLEVWGALRQGDLSGALARYRGPLLPQSQAPGVEALRAELEEALRRAVLAQGEVESLFLLAERLGEDLGVWEALLERLPSQDPRLPIAQARVERLRREWGL
;
A
#
# COMPACT_ATOMS: atom_id res chain seq x y z
N MET A 1 30.42 -26.56 1.88
CA MET A 1 30.09 -27.15 0.57
C MET A 1 29.35 -26.10 -0.23
N GLU A 2 29.90 -25.66 -1.36
CA GLU A 2 29.33 -24.57 -2.15
C GLU A 2 28.04 -25.05 -2.82
N LEU A 3 26.88 -24.67 -2.29
CA LEU A 3 25.55 -25.11 -2.76
C LEU A 3 25.27 -24.76 -4.23
N LEU A 4 26.04 -23.83 -4.81
CA LEU A 4 26.01 -23.53 -6.24
C LEU A 4 26.56 -24.67 -7.10
N ALA A 5 27.37 -25.59 -6.55
CA ALA A 5 28.07 -26.65 -7.29
C ALA A 5 27.37 -28.02 -7.28
N LEU A 6 26.17 -28.14 -6.70
CA LEU A 6 25.40 -29.41 -6.69
C LEU A 6 24.70 -29.65 -8.03
N GLU A 7 24.96 -30.80 -8.66
CA GLU A 7 24.29 -31.23 -9.90
C GLU A 7 23.03 -32.08 -9.62
N GLY A 8 22.05 -32.05 -10.53
CA GLY A 8 20.82 -32.85 -10.47
C GLY A 8 19.64 -32.22 -9.70
N GLY A 9 18.55 -32.98 -9.54
CA GLY A 9 17.29 -32.48 -8.93
C GLY A 9 17.43 -31.98 -7.48
N THR A 10 18.38 -32.53 -6.72
CA THR A 10 18.71 -32.07 -5.36
C THR A 10 19.39 -30.70 -5.36
N GLY A 11 20.23 -30.40 -6.36
CA GLY A 11 20.85 -29.10 -6.56
C GLY A 11 19.84 -28.01 -6.92
N LEU A 12 18.86 -28.35 -7.78
CA LEU A 12 17.74 -27.46 -8.12
C LEU A 12 16.95 -27.08 -6.86
N TYR A 13 16.51 -28.08 -6.10
CA TYR A 13 15.74 -27.86 -4.87
C TYR A 13 16.54 -27.07 -3.82
N ALA A 14 17.82 -27.40 -3.62
CA ALA A 14 18.69 -26.68 -2.69
C ALA A 14 18.84 -25.20 -3.06
N ARG A 15 18.97 -24.87 -4.35
CA ARG A 15 19.04 -23.47 -4.81
C ARG A 15 17.72 -22.75 -4.65
N PHE A 16 16.58 -23.42 -4.84
CA PHE A 16 15.27 -22.85 -4.52
C PHE A 16 15.14 -22.54 -3.03
N LEU A 17 15.51 -23.46 -2.16
CA LEU A 17 15.50 -23.23 -0.71
C LEU A 17 16.43 -22.10 -0.31
N MET A 18 17.64 -22.07 -0.87
CA MET A 18 18.60 -20.99 -0.62
C MET A 18 18.09 -19.65 -1.13
N ALA A 19 17.49 -19.60 -2.32
CA ALA A 19 16.88 -18.37 -2.83
C ALA A 19 15.81 -17.87 -1.85
N HIS A 20 14.91 -18.75 -1.39
CA HIS A 20 13.89 -18.40 -0.40
C HIS A 20 14.52 -17.90 0.91
N LEU A 21 15.49 -18.62 1.48
CA LEU A 21 16.17 -18.21 2.71
C LEU A 21 16.81 -16.82 2.57
N ARG A 22 17.47 -16.54 1.45
CA ARG A 22 18.11 -15.24 1.18
C ARG A 22 17.07 -14.12 1.08
N PHE A 23 15.93 -14.38 0.44
CA PHE A 23 14.81 -13.43 0.45
C PHE A 23 14.25 -13.20 1.86
N LEU A 24 14.10 -14.25 2.67
CA LEU A 24 13.67 -14.13 4.07
C LEU A 24 14.64 -13.30 4.93
N GLN A 25 15.91 -13.28 4.57
CA GLN A 25 16.97 -12.50 5.22
C GLN A 25 17.11 -11.08 4.65
N GLY A 26 16.34 -10.70 3.62
CA GLY A 26 16.44 -9.41 2.94
C GLY A 26 17.62 -9.29 1.98
N GLU A 27 18.32 -10.39 1.67
CA GLU A 27 19.48 -10.43 0.78
C GLU A 27 19.06 -10.61 -0.70
N GLU A 28 18.40 -9.59 -1.25
CA GLU A 28 17.72 -9.68 -2.56
C GLU A 28 18.65 -10.07 -3.73
N ALA A 29 19.87 -9.49 -3.80
CA ALA A 29 20.84 -9.79 -4.84
C ALA A 29 21.28 -11.26 -4.81
N SER A 30 21.58 -11.79 -3.62
CA SER A 30 21.95 -13.18 -3.40
C SER A 30 20.80 -14.12 -3.76
N GLY A 31 19.58 -13.79 -3.32
CA GLY A 31 18.37 -14.56 -3.64
C GLY A 31 18.12 -14.67 -5.15
N ARG A 32 18.23 -13.55 -5.87
CA ARG A 32 18.12 -13.49 -7.34
C ARG A 32 19.20 -14.32 -8.03
N ALA A 33 20.44 -14.31 -7.53
CA ALA A 33 21.54 -15.09 -8.09
C ALA A 33 21.32 -16.62 -7.97
N TYR A 34 20.90 -17.10 -6.79
CA TYR A 34 20.56 -18.51 -6.59
C TYR A 34 19.41 -18.96 -7.49
N LEU A 35 18.37 -18.13 -7.60
CA LEU A 35 17.22 -18.44 -8.43
C LEU A 35 17.59 -18.46 -9.91
N ARG A 36 18.35 -17.47 -10.40
CA ARG A 36 18.81 -17.44 -11.80
C ARG A 36 19.55 -18.72 -12.15
N LYS A 37 20.51 -19.11 -11.30
CA LYS A 37 21.22 -20.38 -11.47
C LYS A 37 20.28 -21.59 -11.45
N ALA A 38 19.28 -21.60 -10.57
CA ALA A 38 18.29 -22.66 -10.52
C ALA A 38 17.48 -22.77 -11.82
N LEU A 39 17.08 -21.63 -12.40
CA LEU A 39 16.31 -21.58 -13.64
C LEU A 39 17.15 -21.92 -14.87
N ASP A 40 18.41 -21.44 -14.92
CA ASP A 40 19.34 -21.72 -16.01
C ASP A 40 19.70 -23.21 -16.12
N GLU A 41 19.79 -23.89 -14.97
CA GLU A 41 20.13 -25.32 -14.89
C GLU A 41 18.90 -26.24 -14.75
N ALA A 42 17.69 -25.67 -14.73
CA ALA A 42 16.48 -26.46 -14.60
C ALA A 42 16.29 -27.34 -15.84
N PRO A 43 15.92 -28.62 -15.69
CA PRO A 43 15.56 -29.44 -16.83
C PRO A 43 14.32 -28.85 -17.51
N LEU A 44 14.30 -28.81 -18.84
CA LEU A 44 13.25 -28.15 -19.61
C LEU A 44 11.80 -28.57 -19.23
N PRO A 45 11.51 -29.85 -18.93
CA PRO A 45 10.19 -30.26 -18.44
C PRO A 45 9.78 -29.65 -17.08
N ALA A 46 10.73 -29.20 -16.26
CA ALA A 46 10.45 -28.58 -14.98
C ALA A 46 10.09 -27.10 -15.10
N LEU A 47 10.36 -26.45 -16.23
CA LEU A 47 10.18 -25.00 -16.39
C LEU A 47 8.75 -24.51 -16.10
N PRO A 48 7.67 -25.21 -16.51
CA PRO A 48 6.30 -24.78 -16.18
C PRO A 48 6.05 -24.71 -14.65
N TYR A 49 6.64 -25.63 -13.88
CA TYR A 49 6.51 -25.64 -12.42
C TYR A 49 7.24 -24.48 -11.75
N LEU A 50 8.29 -23.97 -12.40
CA LEU A 50 9.10 -22.88 -11.87
C LEU A 50 8.64 -21.50 -12.38
N ALA A 51 7.75 -21.47 -13.38
CA ALA A 51 7.32 -20.25 -14.05
C ALA A 51 6.66 -19.23 -13.12
N PRO A 52 5.69 -19.59 -12.26
CA PRO A 52 5.09 -18.62 -11.34
C PRO A 52 6.11 -18.00 -10.37
N ALA A 53 6.99 -18.83 -9.80
CA ALA A 53 8.06 -18.38 -8.92
C ALA A 53 9.07 -17.48 -9.64
N GLY A 54 9.40 -17.80 -10.89
CA GLY A 54 10.26 -16.99 -11.76
C GLY A 54 9.70 -15.60 -12.01
N VAL A 55 8.40 -15.48 -12.30
CA VAL A 55 7.73 -14.18 -12.55
C VAL A 55 7.83 -13.28 -11.34
N ARG A 56 7.55 -13.82 -10.16
CA ARG A 56 7.63 -13.07 -8.90
C ARG A 56 9.02 -12.50 -8.64
N LEU A 57 10.05 -13.29 -8.91
CA LEU A 57 11.39 -13.04 -8.38
C LEU A 57 12.34 -12.39 -9.40
N LEU A 58 12.07 -12.56 -10.69
CA LEU A 58 12.83 -11.94 -11.78
C LEU A 58 12.07 -10.79 -12.47
N GLY A 59 10.77 -10.66 -12.24
CA GLY A 59 9.95 -9.61 -12.82
C GLY A 59 10.02 -9.62 -14.35
N LYS A 60 10.42 -8.49 -14.95
CA LYS A 60 10.43 -8.33 -16.42
C LYS A 60 11.42 -9.23 -17.15
N GLU A 61 12.46 -9.72 -16.47
CA GLU A 61 13.50 -10.57 -17.06
C GLU A 61 13.04 -12.02 -17.30
N VAL A 62 11.85 -12.40 -16.81
CA VAL A 62 11.32 -13.77 -16.93
C VAL A 62 10.79 -14.10 -18.33
N LEU A 63 10.60 -13.12 -19.23
CA LEU A 63 9.93 -13.37 -20.51
C LEU A 63 10.60 -14.47 -21.36
N PRO A 64 11.94 -14.48 -21.57
CA PRO A 64 12.59 -15.57 -22.30
C PRO A 64 12.35 -16.93 -21.64
N PHE A 65 12.29 -16.97 -20.31
CA PHE A 65 12.01 -18.17 -19.54
C PHE A 65 10.57 -18.67 -19.76
N LEU A 66 9.57 -17.78 -19.71
CA LEU A 66 8.16 -18.14 -19.97
C LEU A 66 7.99 -18.70 -21.38
N LEU A 67 8.66 -18.09 -22.37
CA LEU A 67 8.65 -18.58 -23.74
C LEU A 67 9.29 -19.97 -23.84
N ALA A 68 10.38 -20.22 -23.13
CA ALA A 68 11.04 -21.54 -23.09
C ALA A 68 10.19 -22.61 -22.38
N ALA A 69 9.35 -22.23 -21.42
CA ALA A 69 8.46 -23.16 -20.70
C ALA A 69 7.26 -23.63 -21.54
N ARG A 70 6.78 -22.80 -22.48
CA ARG A 70 5.57 -23.08 -23.30
C ARG A 70 5.54 -24.47 -23.96
N PRO A 71 6.59 -24.94 -24.64
CA PRO A 71 6.57 -26.26 -25.30
C PRO A 71 6.46 -27.43 -24.32
N TRP A 72 6.72 -27.20 -23.04
CA TRP A 72 6.78 -28.21 -21.99
C TRP A 72 5.51 -28.24 -21.12
N ALA A 73 4.64 -27.23 -21.24
CA ALA A 73 3.33 -27.21 -20.59
C ALA A 73 2.31 -28.09 -21.34
N LYS A 74 2.49 -29.41 -21.24
CA LYS A 74 1.70 -30.40 -21.99
C LYS A 74 0.51 -30.94 -21.22
N GLU A 75 0.56 -30.87 -19.90
CA GLU A 75 -0.44 -31.43 -19.00
C GLU A 75 -1.33 -30.32 -18.43
N PRO A 76 -2.59 -30.61 -18.03
CA PRO A 76 -3.50 -29.60 -17.50
C PRO A 76 -2.89 -28.77 -16.37
N LEU A 77 -2.18 -29.40 -15.43
CA LEU A 77 -1.52 -28.70 -14.34
C LEU A 77 -0.41 -27.77 -14.83
N THR A 78 0.48 -28.26 -15.70
CA THR A 78 1.59 -27.44 -16.22
C THR A 78 1.11 -26.30 -17.10
N GLN A 79 -0.03 -26.47 -17.78
CA GLN A 79 -0.72 -25.41 -18.50
C GLN A 79 -1.31 -24.37 -17.55
N ALA A 80 -1.95 -24.77 -16.46
CA ALA A 80 -2.48 -23.85 -15.46
C ALA A 80 -1.37 -23.07 -14.73
N LEU A 81 -0.25 -23.73 -14.41
CA LEU A 81 0.93 -23.07 -13.81
C LEU A 81 1.54 -22.05 -14.77
N LEU A 82 1.68 -22.39 -16.05
CA LEU A 82 2.16 -21.46 -17.04
C LEU A 82 1.17 -20.30 -17.27
N ALA A 83 -0.12 -20.58 -17.34
CA ALA A 83 -1.17 -19.57 -17.48
C ALA A 83 -1.21 -18.63 -16.26
N LEU A 84 -1.03 -19.16 -15.05
CA LEU A 84 -0.87 -18.36 -13.84
C LEU A 84 0.34 -17.44 -13.99
N ALA A 85 1.50 -17.98 -14.36
CA ALA A 85 2.72 -17.20 -14.55
C ALA A 85 2.54 -16.09 -15.60
N GLU A 86 1.91 -16.39 -16.74
CA GLU A 86 1.62 -15.39 -17.77
C GLU A 86 0.62 -14.33 -17.30
N GLY A 87 -0.42 -14.72 -16.57
CA GLY A 87 -1.39 -13.81 -15.97
C GLY A 87 -0.74 -12.88 -14.96
N LEU A 88 0.07 -13.41 -14.05
CA LEU A 88 0.86 -12.64 -13.08
C LEU A 88 1.84 -11.68 -13.79
N TYR A 89 2.48 -12.13 -14.87
CA TYR A 89 3.42 -11.30 -15.64
C TYR A 89 2.73 -10.14 -16.38
N ARG A 90 1.50 -10.35 -16.88
CA ARG A 90 0.71 -9.35 -17.59
C ARG A 90 -0.20 -8.52 -16.70
N GLU A 91 -0.23 -8.83 -15.40
CA GLU A 91 -1.18 -8.26 -14.43
C GLU A 91 -2.66 -8.52 -14.85
N ASP A 92 -2.94 -9.70 -15.40
CA ASP A 92 -4.26 -10.12 -15.87
C ASP A 92 -5.04 -10.87 -14.78
N GLU A 93 -5.87 -10.15 -14.03
CA GLU A 93 -6.71 -10.71 -12.97
C GLU A 93 -7.70 -11.78 -13.46
N GLU A 94 -8.30 -11.60 -14.63
CA GLU A 94 -9.28 -12.55 -15.16
C GLU A 94 -8.59 -13.86 -15.59
N GLY A 95 -7.43 -13.74 -16.23
CA GLY A 95 -6.57 -14.87 -16.56
C GLY A 95 -6.11 -15.64 -15.32
N VAL A 96 -5.66 -14.94 -14.28
CA VAL A 96 -5.28 -15.56 -13.00
C VAL A 96 -6.47 -16.25 -12.33
N ALA A 97 -7.65 -15.62 -12.30
CA ALA A 97 -8.84 -16.23 -11.69
C ALA A 97 -9.26 -17.54 -12.37
N LYS A 98 -9.06 -17.65 -13.69
CA LYS A 98 -9.39 -18.86 -14.47
C LYS A 98 -8.51 -20.07 -14.14
N THR A 99 -7.29 -19.87 -13.62
CA THR A 99 -6.40 -20.99 -13.27
C THR A 99 -6.66 -21.55 -11.88
N LEU A 100 -7.27 -20.76 -10.99
CA LEU A 100 -7.46 -21.10 -9.58
C LEU A 100 -8.21 -22.41 -9.31
N PRO A 101 -9.30 -22.78 -10.01
CA PRO A 101 -10.02 -24.01 -9.71
C PRO A 101 -9.12 -25.25 -9.74
N LEU A 102 -8.29 -25.39 -10.78
CA LEU A 102 -7.38 -26.53 -10.91
C LEU A 102 -6.21 -26.44 -9.91
N LEU A 103 -5.64 -25.25 -9.71
CA LEU A 103 -4.51 -25.09 -8.81
C LEU A 103 -4.91 -25.33 -7.35
N LEU A 104 -6.14 -24.98 -6.95
CA LEU A 104 -6.64 -25.23 -5.60
C LEU A 104 -6.77 -26.72 -5.29
N GLU A 105 -7.02 -27.55 -6.30
CA GLU A 105 -7.10 -29.01 -6.18
C GLU A 105 -5.70 -29.65 -6.16
N GLU A 106 -4.80 -29.17 -7.02
CA GLU A 106 -3.55 -29.90 -7.34
C GLU A 106 -2.28 -29.25 -6.74
N VAL A 107 -2.24 -27.92 -6.56
CA VAL A 107 -1.03 -27.19 -6.16
C VAL A 107 -1.37 -26.00 -5.24
N ALA A 108 -1.49 -26.31 -3.94
CA ALA A 108 -1.89 -25.35 -2.92
C ALA A 108 -1.02 -24.07 -2.91
N GLU A 109 0.31 -24.16 -3.04
CA GLU A 109 1.17 -22.98 -2.97
C GLU A 109 0.96 -21.98 -4.12
N GLU A 110 0.77 -22.49 -5.34
CA GLU A 110 0.56 -21.65 -6.52
C GLU A 110 -0.85 -21.09 -6.58
N ALA A 111 -1.83 -21.85 -6.08
CA ALA A 111 -3.17 -21.32 -5.84
C ALA A 111 -3.16 -20.19 -4.80
N MET A 112 -2.42 -20.34 -3.70
CA MET A 112 -2.26 -19.29 -2.69
C MET A 112 -1.67 -18.02 -3.31
N ARG A 113 -0.66 -18.15 -4.17
CA ARG A 113 -0.05 -17.02 -4.88
C ARG A 113 -1.06 -16.30 -5.78
N GLY A 114 -1.85 -17.05 -6.56
CA GLY A 114 -2.92 -16.48 -7.37
C GLY A 114 -3.99 -15.76 -6.53
N LEU A 115 -4.39 -16.34 -5.40
CA LEU A 115 -5.36 -15.72 -4.47
C LEU A 115 -4.82 -14.45 -3.82
N LEU A 116 -3.56 -14.44 -3.41
CA LEU A 116 -2.87 -13.26 -2.86
C LEU A 116 -2.78 -12.14 -3.90
N PHE A 117 -2.45 -12.47 -5.16
CA PHE A 117 -2.45 -11.51 -6.26
C PHE A 117 -3.83 -10.87 -6.46
N LEU A 118 -4.91 -11.65 -6.42
CA LEU A 118 -6.28 -11.13 -6.56
C LEU A 118 -6.80 -10.39 -5.32
N GLY A 119 -6.10 -10.46 -4.19
CA GLY A 119 -6.53 -9.86 -2.91
C GLY A 119 -7.86 -10.41 -2.38
N ARG A 120 -8.22 -11.65 -2.71
CA ARG A 120 -9.53 -12.25 -2.36
C ARG A 120 -9.40 -13.18 -1.14
N PRO A 121 -10.36 -13.13 -0.18
CA PRO A 121 -10.42 -14.11 0.89
C PRO A 121 -10.76 -15.50 0.33
N HIS A 122 -10.12 -16.55 0.85
CA HIS A 122 -10.35 -17.92 0.43
C HIS A 122 -10.56 -18.85 1.64
N PRO A 123 -11.57 -19.75 1.63
CA PRO A 123 -11.87 -20.62 2.77
C PRO A 123 -10.70 -21.48 3.26
N LEU A 124 -9.82 -21.92 2.36
CA LEU A 124 -8.63 -22.71 2.72
C LEU A 124 -7.52 -21.88 3.38
N LEU A 125 -7.52 -20.56 3.18
CA LEU A 125 -6.45 -19.68 3.68
C LEU A 125 -6.80 -19.02 5.02
N GLY A 126 -8.09 -18.94 5.36
CA GLY A 126 -8.55 -18.07 6.44
C GLY A 126 -8.06 -16.64 6.25
N GLU A 127 -7.95 -15.89 7.33
CA GLU A 127 -7.21 -14.62 7.34
C GLU A 127 -5.71 -14.91 7.45
N LEU A 128 -4.98 -14.80 6.33
CA LEU A 128 -3.53 -14.86 6.38
C LEU A 128 -2.98 -13.68 7.17
N SER A 129 -2.14 -13.95 8.18
CA SER A 129 -1.42 -12.89 8.88
C SER A 129 -0.61 -12.03 7.90
N ARG A 130 -0.53 -10.73 8.15
CA ARG A 130 0.26 -9.78 7.35
C ARG A 130 1.68 -10.28 7.06
N ARG A 131 2.33 -10.87 8.08
CA ARG A 131 3.67 -11.46 7.97
C ARG A 131 3.72 -12.66 7.02
N GLY A 132 2.68 -13.51 7.00
CA GLY A 132 2.57 -14.63 6.07
C GLY A 132 2.31 -14.18 4.63
N GLN A 133 1.51 -13.12 4.45
CA GLN A 133 1.29 -12.49 3.15
C GLN A 133 2.61 -11.95 2.60
N GLU A 134 3.33 -11.12 3.37
CA GLU A 134 4.63 -10.53 2.99
C GLU A 134 5.70 -11.58 2.65
N LEU A 135 5.63 -12.76 3.26
CA LEU A 135 6.57 -13.87 3.07
C LEU A 135 6.31 -14.68 1.79
N LEU A 136 5.04 -14.93 1.46
CA LEU A 136 4.62 -15.69 0.27
C LEU A 136 4.47 -14.80 -0.97
N TRP A 137 4.03 -13.57 -0.76
CA TRP A 137 3.87 -12.53 -1.74
C TRP A 137 4.31 -11.21 -1.12
N ALA A 138 5.55 -10.79 -1.40
CA ALA A 138 5.85 -9.38 -1.33
C ALA A 138 4.94 -8.73 -2.37
N ALA A 139 3.74 -8.29 -1.96
CA ALA A 139 3.09 -7.18 -2.63
C ALA A 139 4.22 -6.19 -2.87
N SER A 140 4.41 -5.77 -4.13
CA SER A 140 5.43 -4.81 -4.56
C SER A 140 5.72 -3.90 -3.40
N PRO A 141 7.00 -3.81 -2.98
CA PRO A 141 7.38 -3.47 -1.63
C PRO A 141 6.52 -2.31 -1.16
N SER A 142 6.14 -2.25 0.11
CA SER A 142 5.65 -0.99 0.67
C SER A 142 4.23 -0.48 0.28
N ALA A 143 3.23 -1.35 0.14
CA ALA A 143 1.86 -0.99 -0.27
C ALA A 143 1.00 -0.18 0.72
N TYR A 144 1.58 0.34 1.81
CA TYR A 144 0.87 1.20 2.76
C TYR A 144 1.49 2.58 2.79
N PHE A 145 0.68 3.58 2.50
CA PHE A 145 1.09 4.98 2.56
C PHE A 145 0.61 5.63 3.85
N GLN A 146 1.56 6.10 4.66
CA GLN A 146 1.29 6.89 5.84
C GLN A 146 1.42 8.36 5.46
N ALA A 147 0.33 9.10 5.53
CA ALA A 147 0.25 10.51 5.18
C ALA A 147 -0.20 11.40 6.36
N LEU A 148 -0.71 10.80 7.44
CA LEU A 148 -1.09 11.52 8.65
C LEU A 148 0.14 11.68 9.56
N GLY A 149 0.79 12.84 9.47
CA GLY A 149 2.09 13.13 10.09
C GLY A 149 3.26 12.97 9.10
N GLU A 150 4.35 12.32 9.53
CA GLU A 150 5.54 12.14 8.69
C GLU A 150 5.27 11.15 7.53
N PRO A 151 5.49 11.55 6.26
CA PRO A 151 5.16 10.72 5.12
C PRO A 151 6.06 9.49 5.00
N ARG A 152 5.45 8.30 4.94
CA ARG A 152 6.18 7.03 4.74
C ARG A 152 5.46 6.13 3.74
N LEU A 153 6.23 5.46 2.88
CA LEU A 153 5.72 4.43 1.98
C LEU A 153 6.34 3.09 2.42
N GLY A 154 5.48 2.21 2.96
CA GLY A 154 5.87 0.95 3.60
C GLY A 154 7.01 1.09 4.59
N GLY A 155 6.83 2.00 5.53
CA GLY A 155 7.76 2.26 6.63
C GLY A 155 8.99 3.11 6.26
N LYS A 156 9.29 3.30 4.97
CA LYS A 156 10.42 4.14 4.55
C LYS A 156 9.99 5.60 4.38
N PRO A 157 10.79 6.59 4.82
CA PRO A 157 10.52 8.00 4.59
C PRO A 157 10.29 8.31 3.10
N LEU A 158 9.27 9.10 2.81
CA LEU A 158 8.94 9.57 1.47
C LEU A 158 9.18 11.09 1.41
N PRO A 159 9.93 11.61 0.41
CA PRO A 159 10.10 13.05 0.26
C PRO A 159 8.76 13.76 0.15
N LEU A 160 8.61 14.91 0.83
CA LEU A 160 7.33 15.61 0.96
C LEU A 160 6.64 15.84 -0.38
N ARG A 161 7.37 16.34 -1.39
CA ARG A 161 6.80 16.61 -2.72
C ARG A 161 6.19 15.38 -3.39
N GLN A 162 6.76 14.20 -3.15
CA GLN A 162 6.24 12.95 -3.68
C GLN A 162 5.05 12.44 -2.88
N ALA A 163 5.06 12.64 -1.56
CA ALA A 163 3.93 12.34 -0.70
C ALA A 163 2.71 13.20 -1.08
N GLU A 164 2.92 14.50 -1.35
CA GLU A 164 1.87 15.41 -1.81
C GLU A 164 1.25 14.94 -3.13
N LEU A 165 2.09 14.63 -4.13
CA LEU A 165 1.62 14.08 -5.40
C LEU A 165 0.84 12.78 -5.19
N LEU A 166 1.32 11.89 -4.32
CA LEU A 166 0.66 10.62 -4.04
C LEU A 166 -0.70 10.80 -3.32
N VAL A 167 -0.80 11.74 -2.37
CA VAL A 167 -2.07 12.14 -1.74
C VAL A 167 -3.06 12.60 -2.80
N LEU A 168 -2.67 13.50 -3.70
CA LEU A 168 -3.55 14.04 -4.74
C LEU A 168 -4.05 12.94 -5.70
N LEU A 169 -3.15 12.03 -6.13
CA LEU A 169 -3.52 10.91 -6.99
C LEU A 169 -4.48 9.94 -6.31
N LEU A 170 -4.31 9.71 -5.00
CA LEU A 170 -5.18 8.82 -4.21
C LEU A 170 -6.54 9.45 -3.90
N ALA A 171 -6.60 10.76 -3.72
CA ALA A 171 -7.83 11.50 -3.44
C ALA A 171 -8.81 11.52 -4.63
N ARG A 172 -8.30 11.42 -5.87
CA ARG A 172 -9.10 11.44 -7.10
C ARG A 172 -8.72 10.28 -8.02
N LYS A 173 -9.39 9.14 -7.83
CA LYS A 173 -9.10 7.87 -8.53
C LYS A 173 -9.40 7.94 -10.04
N GLU A 174 -10.33 8.80 -10.44
CA GLU A 174 -10.71 9.04 -11.84
C GLU A 174 -9.56 9.68 -12.63
N GLY A 175 -8.65 10.35 -11.92
CA GLY A 175 -7.45 10.97 -12.44
C GLY A 175 -7.57 12.47 -12.66
N TRP A 176 -6.39 13.08 -12.87
CA TRP A 176 -6.22 14.51 -13.04
C TRP A 176 -5.77 14.88 -14.45
N ARG A 177 -6.26 16.01 -14.96
CA ARG A 177 -5.58 16.67 -16.08
C ARG A 177 -4.24 17.22 -15.60
N GLY A 178 -3.23 17.24 -16.47
CA GLY A 178 -1.87 17.63 -16.08
C GLY A 178 -1.77 19.04 -15.51
N GLU A 179 -2.52 19.98 -16.06
CA GLU A 179 -2.58 21.36 -15.58
C GLU A 179 -3.28 21.46 -14.22
N GLU A 180 -4.41 20.79 -14.03
CA GLU A 180 -5.12 20.73 -12.74
C GLU A 180 -4.24 20.13 -11.64
N LEU A 181 -3.53 19.04 -11.94
CA LEU A 181 -2.64 18.40 -10.98
C LEU A 181 -1.45 19.30 -10.63
N ALA A 182 -0.91 20.01 -11.61
CA ALA A 182 0.18 20.95 -11.36
C ALA A 182 -0.30 22.13 -10.50
N LEU A 183 -1.48 22.68 -10.76
CA LEU A 183 -2.09 23.72 -9.93
C LEU A 183 -2.34 23.22 -8.50
N ALA A 184 -2.86 22.01 -8.34
CA ALA A 184 -3.09 21.42 -7.01
C ALA A 184 -1.79 21.15 -6.24
N LEU A 185 -0.70 20.80 -6.94
CA LEU A 185 0.58 20.47 -6.31
C LEU A 185 1.47 21.69 -6.05
N TYR A 186 1.51 22.64 -6.98
CA TYR A 186 2.45 23.76 -6.97
C TYR A 186 1.79 25.13 -6.80
N GLY A 187 0.46 25.24 -6.97
CA GLY A 187 -0.26 26.52 -7.04
C GLY A 187 -0.14 27.23 -8.39
N GLU A 188 0.64 26.68 -9.32
CA GLU A 188 0.87 27.22 -10.65
C GLU A 188 1.01 26.10 -11.69
N ALA A 189 0.87 26.45 -12.96
CA ALA A 189 1.09 25.50 -14.04
C ALA A 189 2.58 25.14 -14.16
N ASN A 190 2.95 23.92 -13.77
CA ASN A 190 4.33 23.42 -13.87
C ASN A 190 4.39 21.97 -14.37
N GLY A 191 4.07 21.80 -15.66
CA GLY A 191 4.08 20.50 -16.32
C GLY A 191 5.44 19.77 -16.31
N PRO A 192 6.58 20.43 -16.55
CA PRO A 192 7.89 19.79 -16.47
C PRO A 192 8.22 19.24 -15.09
N ALA A 193 8.04 20.02 -14.02
CA ALA A 193 8.29 19.55 -12.65
C ALA A 193 7.35 18.39 -12.27
N LEU A 194 6.07 18.49 -12.64
CA LEU A 194 5.10 17.41 -12.43
C LEU A 194 5.57 16.10 -13.09
N ARG A 195 6.02 16.15 -14.36
CA ARG A 195 6.52 14.95 -15.05
C ARG A 195 7.73 14.33 -14.35
N MET A 196 8.61 15.16 -13.78
CA MET A 196 9.75 14.67 -13.00
C MET A 196 9.31 13.98 -11.70
N GLU A 197 8.34 14.52 -10.97
CA GLU A 197 7.83 13.85 -9.76
C GLU A 197 7.09 12.55 -10.08
N VAL A 198 6.31 12.52 -11.17
CA VAL A 198 5.68 11.29 -11.66
C VAL A 198 6.73 10.23 -12.01
N LEU A 199 7.83 10.63 -12.66
CA LEU A 199 8.95 9.72 -12.93
C LEU A 199 9.57 9.19 -11.62
N ARG A 200 9.75 10.03 -10.60
CA ARG A 200 10.27 9.62 -9.29
C ARG A 200 9.35 8.64 -8.56
N LEU A 201 8.03 8.80 -8.68
CA LEU A 201 7.07 7.82 -8.16
C LEU A 201 7.16 6.49 -8.94
N ARG A 202 7.26 6.53 -10.26
CA ARG A 202 7.44 5.33 -11.09
C ARG A 202 8.73 4.57 -10.77
N GLN A 203 9.82 5.28 -10.51
CA GLN A 203 11.09 4.68 -10.08
C GLN A 203 11.00 3.98 -8.71
N ARG A 204 10.03 4.36 -7.87
CA ARG A 204 9.70 3.67 -6.62
C ARG A 204 8.79 2.44 -6.82
N GLY A 205 8.41 2.14 -8.05
CA GLY A 205 7.52 1.02 -8.38
C GLY A 205 6.03 1.37 -8.37
N LEU A 206 5.66 2.66 -8.31
CA LEU A 206 4.25 3.07 -8.38
C LEU A 206 3.78 3.21 -9.84
N ALA A 207 2.72 2.50 -10.19
CA ALA A 207 2.09 2.54 -11.51
C ALA A 207 1.23 3.81 -11.65
N VAL A 208 1.85 4.90 -12.10
CA VAL A 208 1.15 6.17 -12.40
C VAL A 208 0.90 6.26 -13.90
N GLU A 209 -0.36 6.27 -14.32
CA GLU A 209 -0.78 6.50 -15.70
C GLU A 209 -0.63 7.98 -16.10
N SER A 210 -0.71 8.26 -17.38
CA SER A 210 -0.68 9.62 -17.90
C SER A 210 -1.81 9.79 -18.90
N ARG A 211 -2.53 10.93 -18.80
CA ARG A 211 -3.70 11.29 -19.61
C ARG A 211 -4.95 10.41 -19.34
N PRO A 212 -5.62 10.56 -18.18
CA PRO A 212 -5.30 11.45 -17.06
C PRO A 212 -4.20 10.87 -16.15
N TYR A 213 -3.59 11.72 -15.31
CA TYR A 213 -2.68 11.25 -14.27
C TYR A 213 -3.49 10.58 -13.16
N ARG A 214 -3.30 9.28 -12.96
CA ARG A 214 -3.94 8.49 -11.90
C ARG A 214 -3.04 7.33 -11.47
N LEU A 215 -3.26 6.82 -10.27
CA LEU A 215 -2.62 5.60 -9.82
C LEU A 215 -3.41 4.40 -10.38
N ALA A 216 -2.74 3.54 -11.15
CA ALA A 216 -3.36 2.35 -11.75
C ALA A 216 -3.50 1.19 -10.76
N GLN A 217 -2.58 1.11 -9.80
CA GLN A 217 -2.63 0.12 -8.73
C GLN A 217 -3.47 0.60 -7.55
N ALA A 218 -4.10 -0.34 -6.83
CA ALA A 218 -4.63 -0.06 -5.51
C ALA A 218 -3.47 0.21 -4.53
N LEU A 219 -3.64 1.24 -3.70
CA LEU A 219 -2.71 1.57 -2.62
C LEU A 219 -3.53 2.05 -1.42
N GLN A 220 -3.31 1.40 -0.28
CA GLN A 220 -3.97 1.80 0.96
C GLN A 220 -3.23 2.97 1.59
N ALA A 221 -3.99 3.85 2.24
CA ALA A 221 -3.44 4.98 2.96
C ALA A 221 -4.27 5.30 4.20
N ASP A 222 -3.59 5.70 5.26
CA ASP A 222 -4.21 6.05 6.55
C ASP A 222 -5.31 7.11 6.43
N PHE A 223 -5.09 8.18 5.66
CA PHE A 223 -6.10 9.23 5.46
C PHE A 223 -7.34 8.72 4.70
N LEU A 224 -7.18 7.76 3.78
CA LEU A 224 -8.31 7.14 3.08
C LEU A 224 -9.13 6.26 4.03
N GLU A 225 -8.49 5.60 4.99
CA GLU A 225 -9.19 4.81 6.01
C GLU A 225 -9.98 5.71 6.96
N VAL A 226 -9.47 6.88 7.33
CA VAL A 226 -10.22 7.87 8.12
C VAL A 226 -11.47 8.29 7.36
N TRP A 227 -11.35 8.65 6.08
CA TRP A 227 -12.49 8.97 5.22
C TRP A 227 -13.48 7.80 5.10
N GLY A 228 -12.97 6.57 4.97
CA GLY A 228 -13.78 5.35 4.91
C GLY A 228 -14.60 5.13 6.18
N ALA A 229 -13.99 5.27 7.35
CA ALA A 229 -14.65 5.15 8.64
C ALA A 229 -15.72 6.23 8.84
N LEU A 230 -15.41 7.49 8.51
CA LEU A 230 -16.38 8.60 8.57
C LEU A 230 -17.60 8.36 7.68
N ARG A 231 -17.40 7.87 6.45
CA ARG A 231 -18.51 7.54 5.53
C ARG A 231 -19.41 6.41 6.05
N GLN A 232 -18.88 5.54 6.90
CA GLN A 232 -19.62 4.45 7.53
C GLN A 232 -20.25 4.86 8.87
N GLY A 233 -20.04 6.10 9.33
CA GLY A 233 -20.47 6.56 10.65
C GLY A 233 -19.63 6.00 11.81
N ASP A 234 -18.49 5.37 11.53
CA ASP A 234 -17.58 4.83 12.53
C ASP A 234 -16.62 5.92 13.04
N LEU A 235 -17.13 6.77 13.93
CA LEU A 235 -16.34 7.86 14.51
C LEU A 235 -15.15 7.34 15.33
N SER A 236 -15.35 6.27 16.10
CA SER A 236 -14.30 5.68 16.94
C SER A 236 -13.15 5.15 16.07
N GLY A 237 -13.47 4.39 15.01
CA GLY A 237 -12.47 3.89 14.07
C GLY A 237 -11.78 4.99 13.27
N ALA A 238 -12.47 6.09 12.95
CA ALA A 238 -11.87 7.26 12.31
C ALA A 238 -10.84 7.93 13.24
N LEU A 239 -11.21 8.18 14.50
CA LEU A 239 -10.31 8.77 15.49
C LEU A 239 -9.15 7.83 15.87
N ALA A 240 -9.34 6.52 15.92
CA ALA A 240 -8.24 5.60 16.17
C ALA A 240 -7.13 5.69 15.09
N ARG A 241 -7.52 6.04 13.86
CA ARG A 241 -6.63 6.14 12.69
C ARG A 241 -6.06 7.54 12.47
N TYR A 242 -6.80 8.58 12.83
CA TYR A 242 -6.37 9.95 12.69
C TYR A 242 -5.23 10.28 13.68
N ARG A 243 -3.97 10.01 13.33
CA ARG A 243 -2.83 10.19 14.26
C ARG A 243 -2.22 11.60 14.26
N GLY A 244 -2.69 12.47 13.38
CA GLY A 244 -2.25 13.84 13.23
C GLY A 244 -2.68 14.40 11.87
N PRO A 245 -2.37 15.68 11.58
CA PRO A 245 -2.77 16.32 10.34
C PRO A 245 -2.23 15.61 9.10
N LEU A 246 -2.97 15.67 7.99
CA LEU A 246 -2.51 15.19 6.69
C LEU A 246 -1.33 16.05 6.21
N LEU A 247 -0.15 15.43 6.08
CA LEU A 247 1.10 16.08 5.66
C LEU A 247 1.29 17.48 6.28
N PRO A 248 1.54 17.58 7.60
CA PRO A 248 1.45 18.86 8.33
C PRO A 248 2.40 19.94 7.80
N GLN A 249 3.53 19.56 7.20
CA GLN A 249 4.49 20.51 6.61
C GLN A 249 4.20 20.88 5.14
N SER A 250 3.14 20.32 4.54
CA SER A 250 2.77 20.60 3.15
C SER A 250 2.15 21.98 3.01
N GLN A 251 2.52 22.66 1.92
CA GLN A 251 1.93 23.92 1.43
C GLN A 251 1.35 23.74 0.02
N ALA A 252 1.18 22.49 -0.44
CA ALA A 252 0.58 22.22 -1.74
C ALA A 252 -0.93 22.52 -1.67
N PRO A 253 -1.49 23.42 -2.49
CA PRO A 253 -2.86 23.91 -2.32
C PRO A 253 -3.91 22.80 -2.24
N GLY A 254 -3.78 21.76 -3.07
CA GLY A 254 -4.70 20.63 -3.06
C GLY A 254 -4.57 19.76 -1.81
N VAL A 255 -3.38 19.66 -1.23
CA VAL A 255 -3.16 18.91 0.03
C VAL A 255 -3.70 19.70 1.22
N GLU A 256 -3.51 21.03 1.24
CA GLU A 256 -4.09 21.89 2.27
C GLU A 256 -5.62 21.83 2.27
N ALA A 257 -6.23 21.89 1.08
CA ALA A 257 -7.67 21.72 0.92
C ALA A 257 -8.15 20.37 1.46
N LEU A 258 -7.49 19.27 1.08
CA LEU A 258 -7.83 17.92 1.58
C LEU A 258 -7.65 17.78 3.10
N ARG A 259 -6.62 18.39 3.67
CA ARG A 259 -6.39 18.43 5.12
C ARG A 259 -7.54 19.16 5.82
N ALA A 260 -7.88 20.36 5.35
CA ALA A 260 -8.96 21.16 5.92
C ALA A 260 -10.32 20.45 5.81
N GLU A 261 -10.60 19.82 4.68
CA GLU A 261 -11.83 19.03 4.48
C GLU A 261 -11.92 17.85 5.46
N LEU A 262 -10.83 17.11 5.65
CA LEU A 262 -10.80 15.97 6.57
C LEU A 262 -10.96 16.41 8.02
N GLU A 263 -10.27 17.48 8.42
CA GLU A 263 -10.34 18.03 9.78
C GLU A 263 -11.73 18.58 10.09
N GLU A 264 -12.36 19.32 9.16
CA GLU A 264 -13.73 19.82 9.33
C GLU A 264 -14.75 18.67 9.38
N ALA A 265 -14.56 17.60 8.60
CA ALA A 265 -15.43 16.42 8.66
C ALA A 265 -15.33 15.72 10.03
N LEU A 266 -14.11 15.52 10.55
CA LEU A 266 -13.89 14.98 11.89
C LEU A 266 -14.50 15.87 12.97
N ARG A 267 -14.26 17.18 12.88
CA ARG A 267 -14.79 18.19 13.81
C ARG A 267 -16.31 18.12 13.88
N ARG A 268 -16.99 18.13 12.73
CA ARG A 268 -18.46 18.02 12.69
C ARG A 268 -18.97 16.71 13.29
N ALA A 269 -18.31 15.59 12.98
CA ALA A 269 -18.71 14.28 13.51
C ALA A 269 -18.57 14.22 15.04
N VAL A 270 -17.45 14.71 15.59
CA VAL A 270 -17.20 14.75 17.04
C VAL A 270 -18.12 15.73 17.76
N LEU A 271 -18.38 16.92 17.21
CA LEU A 271 -19.27 17.88 17.85
C LEU A 271 -20.72 17.34 17.93
N ALA A 272 -21.17 16.64 16.89
CA ALA A 272 -22.51 16.08 16.81
C ALA A 272 -22.73 14.84 17.71
N GLN A 273 -21.76 13.94 17.79
CA GLN A 273 -21.96 12.59 18.38
C GLN A 273 -20.82 12.15 19.32
N GLY A 274 -19.79 12.97 19.52
CA GLY A 274 -18.60 12.61 20.26
C GLY A 274 -18.81 12.63 21.77
N GLU A 275 -18.47 11.52 22.41
CA GLU A 275 -18.26 11.45 23.86
C GLU A 275 -17.01 12.24 24.28
N VAL A 276 -16.85 12.46 25.59
CA VAL A 276 -15.73 13.22 26.18
C VAL A 276 -14.37 12.75 25.64
N GLU A 277 -14.19 11.44 25.47
CA GLU A 277 -12.89 10.90 25.02
C GLU A 277 -12.62 11.22 23.55
N SER A 278 -13.67 11.21 22.73
CA SER A 278 -13.57 11.55 21.31
C SER A 278 -13.28 13.04 21.11
N LEU A 279 -13.92 13.88 21.92
CA LEU A 279 -13.67 15.32 21.97
C LEU A 279 -12.24 15.63 22.39
N PHE A 280 -11.79 15.06 23.51
CA PHE A 280 -10.45 15.28 24.01
C PHE A 280 -9.39 14.83 23.01
N LEU A 281 -9.56 13.63 22.45
CA LEU A 281 -8.64 13.07 21.48
C LEU A 281 -8.52 13.92 20.20
N LEU A 282 -9.65 14.44 19.69
CA LEU A 282 -9.61 15.32 18.53
C LEU A 282 -9.04 16.71 18.89
N ALA A 283 -9.40 17.27 20.05
CA ALA A 283 -8.92 18.57 20.52
C ALA A 283 -7.39 18.61 20.62
N GLU A 284 -6.79 17.56 21.18
CA GLU A 284 -5.33 17.41 21.27
C GLU A 284 -4.66 17.34 19.89
N ARG A 285 -5.31 16.71 18.90
CA ARG A 285 -4.73 16.52 17.56
C ARG A 285 -4.87 17.72 16.65
N LEU A 286 -5.96 18.46 16.77
CA LEU A 286 -6.15 19.74 16.06
C LEU A 286 -5.39 20.88 16.76
N GLY A 287 -5.16 20.76 18.06
CA GLY A 287 -4.35 21.67 18.88
C GLY A 287 -5.03 23.00 19.21
N GLU A 288 -5.52 23.73 18.22
CA GLU A 288 -6.02 25.11 18.36
C GLU A 288 -7.50 25.28 17.96
N ASP A 289 -8.27 24.19 17.88
CA ASP A 289 -9.70 24.27 17.60
C ASP A 289 -10.51 24.66 18.85
N LEU A 290 -10.76 25.97 19.02
CA LEU A 290 -11.54 26.49 20.15
C LEU A 290 -12.90 25.80 20.30
N GLY A 291 -13.61 25.54 19.19
CA GLY A 291 -14.95 24.97 19.26
C GLY A 291 -14.96 23.55 19.81
N VAL A 292 -13.95 22.73 19.47
CA VAL A 292 -13.80 21.38 20.05
C VAL A 292 -13.41 21.46 21.52
N TRP A 293 -12.52 22.40 21.90
CA TRP A 293 -12.14 22.63 23.29
C TRP A 293 -13.31 23.12 24.17
N GLU A 294 -14.16 24.00 23.65
CA GLU A 294 -15.36 24.47 24.35
C GLU A 294 -16.39 23.36 24.52
N ALA A 295 -16.67 22.58 23.45
CA ALA A 295 -17.58 21.44 23.54
C ALA A 295 -17.08 20.34 24.50
N LEU A 296 -15.75 20.15 24.59
CA LEU A 296 -15.15 19.30 25.61
C LEU A 296 -15.43 19.85 27.01
N LEU A 297 -15.15 21.13 27.24
CA LEU A 297 -15.32 21.77 28.54
C LEU A 297 -16.78 21.70 29.05
N GLU A 298 -17.75 21.87 28.15
CA GLU A 298 -19.18 21.77 28.46
C GLU A 298 -19.60 20.36 28.92
N ARG A 299 -18.89 19.31 28.48
CA ARG A 299 -19.25 17.90 28.73
C ARG A 299 -18.40 17.26 29.84
N LEU A 300 -17.31 17.90 30.26
CA LEU A 300 -16.42 17.36 31.30
C LEU A 300 -17.08 17.41 32.70
N PRO A 301 -17.06 16.29 33.46
CA PRO A 301 -17.43 16.31 34.87
C PRO A 301 -16.52 17.22 35.70
N SER A 302 -17.05 17.80 36.78
CA SER A 302 -16.30 18.70 37.67
C SER A 302 -15.08 18.06 38.35
N GLN A 303 -15.02 16.73 38.42
CA GLN A 303 -13.92 15.96 39.00
C GLN A 303 -12.97 15.36 37.95
N ASP A 304 -13.18 15.61 36.65
CA ASP A 304 -12.34 15.06 35.59
C ASP A 304 -10.94 15.71 35.61
N PRO A 305 -9.85 14.92 35.62
CA PRO A 305 -8.48 15.46 35.69
C PRO A 305 -8.10 16.31 34.47
N ARG A 306 -8.82 16.22 33.35
CA ARG A 306 -8.57 17.00 32.12
C ARG A 306 -9.21 18.38 32.16
N LEU A 307 -10.08 18.66 33.12
CA LEU A 307 -10.80 19.94 33.24
C LEU A 307 -9.86 21.16 33.29
N PRO A 308 -8.77 21.17 34.08
CA PRO A 308 -7.85 22.32 34.10
C PRO A 308 -7.14 22.54 32.76
N ILE A 309 -6.86 21.46 32.01
CA ILE A 309 -6.22 21.54 30.69
C ILE A 309 -7.16 22.21 29.69
N ALA A 310 -8.41 21.75 29.63
CA ALA A 310 -9.41 22.31 28.73
C ALA A 310 -9.68 23.79 29.03
N GLN A 311 -9.82 24.16 30.31
CA GLN A 311 -10.01 25.56 30.73
C GLN A 311 -8.86 26.45 30.29
N ALA A 312 -7.61 26.06 30.61
CA ALA A 312 -6.43 26.84 30.24
C ALA A 312 -6.32 27.02 28.72
N ARG A 313 -6.70 26.00 27.93
CA ARG A 313 -6.66 26.06 26.47
C ARG A 313 -7.73 27.00 25.90
N VAL A 314 -8.97 26.92 26.38
CA VAL A 314 -10.08 27.81 25.98
C VAL A 314 -9.76 29.26 26.33
N GLU A 315 -9.31 29.54 27.56
CA GLU A 315 -8.96 30.90 27.99
C GLU A 315 -7.84 31.52 27.14
N ARG A 316 -6.81 30.74 26.83
CA ARG A 316 -5.71 31.17 25.96
C ARG A 316 -6.22 31.50 24.55
N LEU A 317 -6.97 30.59 23.93
CA LEU A 317 -7.46 30.76 22.55
C LEU A 317 -8.44 31.93 22.42
N ARG A 318 -9.34 32.12 23.39
CA ARG A 318 -10.24 33.29 23.44
C ARG A 318 -9.45 34.60 23.52
N ARG A 319 -8.44 34.67 24.39
CA ARG A 319 -7.57 35.85 24.49
C ARG A 319 -6.82 36.14 23.19
N GLU A 320 -6.26 35.12 22.54
CA GLU A 320 -5.52 35.27 21.28
C GLU A 320 -6.43 35.73 20.14
N TRP A 321 -7.71 35.32 20.14
CA TRP A 321 -8.68 35.66 19.08
C TRP A 321 -9.58 36.86 19.41
N GLY A 322 -9.46 37.44 20.61
CA GLY A 322 -10.23 38.60 21.05
C GLY A 322 -11.72 38.32 21.34
N LEU A 323 -12.02 37.11 21.82
CA LEU A 323 -13.36 36.63 22.22
C LEU A 323 -13.55 36.68 23.74
#